data_AF-A0A2E0VGF6-F1
#
_entry.id   AF-A0A2E0VGF6-F1
#
_cell.length_a   1.000
_cell.length_b   1.000
_cell.length_c   1.000
_cell.angle_alpha   90.00
_cell.angle_beta   90.00
_cell.angle_gamma   90.00
#
_symmetry.space_group_name_H-M   'P 1'
#
loop_
_entity.id
_entity.type
_entity.pdbx_description
1 polymer ?
#
loop_
_entity_poly.entity_id
_entity_poly.type
_entity_poly.pdbx_seq_one_letter_code
_entity_poly.pdbx_strand_id
1 'polypeptide(L)'
;RLLAVDREPITLNQYPLFDEHSPEILAVIAHGLQHLARQNAEQALSLWNRYHQSHTFSPDAEKAIVTTLIRELFRQGRTLAADTLLENSLPNVDSSLVDWRLQQAIKAGLWRTVLTWADRLPSSMSDTSRWLYWRARALEMSGGDGAEVQRLLGKIAHERSFYGFLAAESLGQIPQMQHRPVDISAQRIDELASTPPFRRAEELLYHGDTTMARREWWHQLSGKDADQWIVAAKLAERWQWHHQAITSMIQAGYWDDIGVRFPLAYQTVFTRNARETAVPLHLLMALSRQESSFAPSIVSPAGARGLMQLMPATAAETAKREGIRYSSRRELFDPDVNVRLGSRYYRRMLERFDNNRILATAAYNAGPARVDSWLRQTAGTLPYDAWIEVIPFPETRNYVQNVLAFSMIYAHKLNLDVKILEAREKSRNL
;
A
#
# COMPACT_ATOMS: atom_id res chain seq x y z
N ARG A 1 40.38 -9.23 -12.46
CA ARG A 1 39.24 -9.39 -13.40
C ARG A 1 38.04 -8.53 -12.96
N LEU A 2 37.49 -8.69 -11.75
CA LEU A 2 36.35 -7.89 -11.26
C LEU A 2 36.55 -6.37 -11.39
N LEU A 3 37.65 -5.80 -10.88
CA LEU A 3 37.91 -4.35 -10.95
C LEU A 3 38.04 -3.82 -12.39
N ALA A 4 38.46 -4.65 -13.34
CA ALA A 4 38.57 -4.25 -14.74
C ALA A 4 37.18 -4.21 -15.39
N VAL A 5 36.37 -5.25 -15.16
CA VAL A 5 34.97 -5.32 -15.61
C VAL A 5 34.10 -4.25 -14.94
N ASP A 6 34.36 -3.92 -13.68
CA ASP A 6 33.64 -2.85 -12.99
C ASP A 6 33.91 -1.48 -13.61
N ARG A 7 35.15 -1.22 -14.04
CA ARG A 7 35.51 0.04 -14.72
C ARG A 7 35.05 0.08 -16.18
N GLU A 8 35.24 -1.02 -16.89
CA GLU A 8 34.95 -1.16 -18.32
C GLU A 8 34.17 -2.46 -18.55
N PRO A 9 32.84 -2.47 -18.34
CA PRO A 9 32.06 -3.71 -18.40
C PRO A 9 31.99 -4.31 -19.81
N ILE A 10 32.32 -3.51 -20.83
CA ILE A 10 32.49 -3.96 -22.21
C ILE A 10 33.60 -4.99 -22.38
N THR A 11 34.57 -5.06 -21.46
CA THR A 11 35.67 -6.05 -21.49
C THR A 11 35.16 -7.50 -21.47
N LEU A 12 33.91 -7.74 -21.08
CA LEU A 12 33.22 -9.03 -21.23
C LEU A 12 33.12 -9.50 -22.70
N ASN A 13 33.40 -8.66 -23.70
CA ASN A 13 33.54 -9.13 -25.08
C ASN A 13 34.84 -9.93 -25.33
N GLN A 14 35.80 -9.88 -24.40
CA GLN A 14 37.06 -10.63 -24.45
C GLN A 14 36.88 -12.03 -23.83
N TYR A 15 36.03 -12.85 -24.46
CA TYR A 15 35.60 -14.15 -23.94
C TYR A 15 36.70 -15.06 -23.36
N PRO A 16 37.90 -15.19 -23.99
CA PRO A 16 38.95 -16.06 -23.44
C PRO A 16 39.41 -15.67 -22.03
N LEU A 17 39.20 -14.41 -21.60
CA LEU A 17 39.52 -13.97 -20.24
C LEU A 17 38.51 -14.48 -19.18
N PHE A 18 37.37 -15.00 -19.63
CA PHE A 18 36.22 -15.38 -18.81
C PHE A 18 35.65 -16.75 -19.19
N ASP A 19 36.46 -17.63 -19.79
CA ASP A 19 36.07 -19.00 -20.18
C ASP A 19 36.02 -19.97 -18.98
N GLU A 20 36.50 -19.53 -17.83
CA GLU A 20 36.58 -20.32 -16.62
C GLU A 20 35.22 -20.37 -15.89
N HIS A 21 34.80 -21.57 -15.49
CA HIS A 21 33.48 -21.81 -14.86
C HIS A 21 33.48 -21.68 -13.32
N SER A 22 34.48 -21.02 -12.74
CA SER A 22 34.57 -20.84 -11.29
C SER A 22 33.48 -19.87 -10.78
N PRO A 23 32.96 -20.07 -9.55
CA PRO A 23 31.95 -19.19 -8.98
C PRO A 23 32.35 -17.70 -9.00
N GLU A 24 33.64 -17.41 -8.82
CA GLU A 24 34.20 -16.07 -8.84
C GLU A 24 34.07 -15.43 -10.23
N ILE A 25 34.33 -16.19 -11.29
CA ILE A 25 34.24 -15.69 -12.67
C ILE A 25 32.79 -15.51 -13.08
N LEU A 26 31.91 -16.43 -12.70
CA LEU A 26 30.46 -16.27 -12.92
C LEU A 26 29.92 -15.02 -12.23
N ALA A 27 30.38 -14.72 -11.00
CA ALA A 27 30.02 -13.49 -10.30
C ALA A 27 30.54 -12.22 -11.01
N VAL A 28 31.77 -12.27 -11.55
CA VAL A 28 32.34 -11.17 -12.35
C VAL A 28 31.53 -10.93 -13.63
N ILE A 29 31.17 -11.99 -14.37
CA ILE A 29 30.35 -11.90 -15.58
C ILE A 29 28.97 -11.32 -15.22
N ALA A 30 28.32 -11.85 -14.17
CA ALA A 30 27.01 -11.37 -13.72
C ALA A 30 27.01 -9.88 -13.38
N HIS A 31 28.00 -9.42 -12.60
CA HIS A 31 28.18 -8.00 -12.27
C HIS A 31 28.41 -7.15 -13.52
N GLY A 32 29.32 -7.59 -14.39
CA GLY A 32 29.64 -6.87 -15.62
C GLY A 32 28.46 -6.76 -16.58
N LEU A 33 27.66 -7.82 -16.74
CA LEU A 33 26.45 -7.78 -17.57
C LEU A 33 25.42 -6.80 -17.01
N GLN A 34 25.19 -6.81 -15.70
CA GLN A 34 24.27 -5.86 -15.05
C GLN A 34 24.77 -4.42 -15.16
N HIS A 35 26.08 -4.19 -15.04
CA HIS A 35 26.68 -2.88 -15.23
C HIS A 35 26.56 -2.44 -16.70
N LEU A 36 26.96 -3.28 -17.64
CA LEU A 36 26.87 -2.99 -19.08
C LEU A 36 25.42 -2.69 -19.48
N ALA A 37 24.45 -3.41 -18.92
CA ALA A 37 23.04 -3.19 -19.22
C ALA A 37 22.60 -1.74 -18.98
N ARG A 38 23.11 -1.10 -17.90
CA ARG A 38 22.81 0.31 -17.58
C ARG A 38 23.38 1.30 -18.60
N GLN A 39 24.44 0.91 -19.31
CA GLN A 39 25.09 1.73 -20.33
C GLN A 39 24.55 1.43 -21.74
N ASN A 40 24.47 0.14 -22.09
CA ASN A 40 23.99 -0.38 -23.37
C ASN A 40 23.33 -1.76 -23.16
N ALA A 41 22.00 -1.78 -23.10
CA ALA A 41 21.24 -2.99 -22.77
C ALA A 41 21.21 -4.02 -23.91
N GLU A 42 21.26 -3.60 -25.17
CA GLU A 42 21.28 -4.52 -26.32
C GLU A 42 22.60 -5.29 -26.38
N GLN A 43 23.71 -4.60 -26.13
CA GLN A 43 25.01 -5.25 -26.08
C GLN A 43 25.14 -6.20 -24.91
N ALA A 44 24.65 -5.80 -23.73
CA ALA A 44 24.59 -6.69 -22.57
C ALA A 44 23.71 -7.92 -22.83
N LEU A 45 22.58 -7.77 -23.53
CA LEU A 45 21.73 -8.88 -23.93
C LEU A 45 22.44 -9.84 -24.90
N SER A 46 23.18 -9.30 -25.88
CA SER A 46 23.98 -10.11 -26.81
C SER A 46 25.04 -10.93 -26.07
N LEU A 47 25.76 -10.31 -25.13
CA LEU A 47 26.74 -11.00 -24.30
C LEU A 47 26.08 -12.05 -23.38
N TRP A 48 24.95 -11.71 -22.76
CA TRP A 48 24.18 -12.64 -21.93
C TRP A 48 23.79 -13.90 -22.72
N ASN A 49 23.21 -13.75 -23.91
CA ASN A 49 22.82 -14.89 -24.74
C ASN A 49 23.99 -15.84 -25.06
N ARG A 50 25.21 -15.29 -25.22
CA ARG A 50 26.41 -16.10 -25.47
C ARG A 50 26.98 -16.74 -24.21
N TYR A 51 27.04 -16.00 -23.10
CA TYR A 51 27.51 -16.56 -21.82
C TYR A 51 26.55 -17.61 -21.29
N HIS A 52 25.24 -17.42 -21.42
CA HIS A 52 24.22 -18.37 -20.99
C HIS A 52 24.28 -19.71 -21.76
N GLN A 53 24.78 -19.71 -23.01
CA GLN A 53 24.98 -20.94 -23.78
C GLN A 53 26.19 -21.76 -23.32
N SER A 54 27.21 -21.09 -22.75
CA SER A 54 28.49 -21.71 -22.38
C SER A 54 28.63 -21.93 -20.89
N HIS A 55 27.99 -21.11 -20.06
CA HIS A 55 28.15 -21.09 -18.61
C HIS A 55 26.83 -21.40 -17.92
N THR A 56 26.91 -22.12 -16.80
CA THR A 56 25.75 -22.39 -15.94
C THR A 56 25.78 -21.43 -14.75
N PHE A 57 24.85 -20.47 -14.74
CA PHE A 57 24.70 -19.53 -13.64
C PHE A 57 23.84 -20.14 -12.53
N SER A 58 24.00 -19.66 -11.29
CA SER A 58 23.04 -19.97 -10.25
C SER A 58 21.67 -19.32 -10.58
N PRO A 59 20.55 -19.92 -10.14
CA PRO A 59 19.22 -19.35 -10.38
C PRO A 59 19.10 -17.88 -9.93
N ASP A 60 19.70 -17.53 -8.79
CA ASP A 60 19.69 -16.16 -8.27
C ASP A 60 20.47 -15.18 -9.16
N ALA A 61 21.63 -15.61 -9.68
CA ALA A 61 22.44 -14.78 -10.56
C ALA A 61 21.75 -14.56 -11.92
N GLU A 62 21.20 -15.62 -12.52
CA GLU A 62 20.41 -15.54 -13.75
C GLU A 62 19.22 -14.59 -13.56
N LYS A 63 18.43 -14.78 -12.49
CA LYS A 63 17.29 -13.92 -12.15
C LYS A 63 17.71 -12.46 -12.05
N ALA A 64 18.82 -12.15 -11.38
CA ALA A 64 19.32 -10.79 -11.22
C ALA A 64 19.77 -10.15 -12.54
N ILE A 65 20.50 -10.91 -13.39
CA ILE A 65 20.96 -10.45 -14.71
C ILE A 65 19.75 -10.16 -15.61
N VAL A 66 18.85 -11.13 -15.77
CA VAL A 66 17.67 -11.03 -16.64
C VAL A 66 16.76 -9.89 -16.19
N THR A 67 16.50 -9.76 -14.89
CA THR A 67 15.70 -8.65 -14.33
C THR A 67 16.31 -7.29 -14.66
N THR A 68 17.64 -7.17 -14.54
CA THR A 68 18.35 -5.92 -14.85
C THR A 68 18.28 -5.61 -16.34
N LEU A 69 18.55 -6.60 -17.20
CA LEU A 69 18.46 -6.46 -18.66
C LEU A 69 17.09 -5.99 -19.10
N ILE A 70 16.01 -6.62 -18.62
CA ILE A 70 14.63 -6.24 -18.98
C ILE A 70 14.35 -4.79 -18.61
N ARG A 71 14.67 -4.38 -17.37
CA ARG A 71 14.44 -3.01 -16.90
C ARG A 71 15.24 -1.98 -17.70
N GLU A 72 16.50 -2.27 -17.99
CA GLU A 72 17.36 -1.36 -18.75
C GLU A 72 16.99 -1.28 -20.23
N LEU A 73 16.55 -2.39 -20.85
CA LEU A 73 15.99 -2.39 -22.20
C LEU A 73 14.76 -1.48 -22.27
N PHE A 74 13.84 -1.57 -21.30
CA PHE A 74 12.69 -0.65 -21.22
C PHE A 74 13.12 0.81 -21.06
N ARG A 75 14.05 1.09 -20.13
CA ARG A 75 14.56 2.45 -19.90
C ARG A 75 15.20 3.04 -21.16
N GLN A 76 15.84 2.21 -21.98
CA GLN A 76 16.48 2.59 -23.25
C GLN A 76 15.55 2.52 -24.47
N GLY A 77 14.23 2.33 -24.27
CA GLY A 77 13.23 2.33 -25.34
C GLY A 77 13.21 1.07 -26.19
N ARG A 78 13.86 -0.02 -25.76
CA ARG A 78 13.91 -1.32 -26.43
C ARG A 78 12.80 -2.26 -25.96
N THR A 79 11.56 -1.77 -26.01
CA THR A 79 10.37 -2.45 -25.48
C THR A 79 10.18 -3.86 -26.06
N LEU A 80 10.29 -4.03 -27.37
CA LEU A 80 10.10 -5.34 -28.00
C LEU A 80 11.11 -6.37 -27.48
N ALA A 81 12.40 -6.02 -27.45
CA ALA A 81 13.44 -6.90 -26.93
C ALA A 81 13.24 -7.22 -25.44
N ALA A 82 12.80 -6.24 -24.65
CA ALA A 82 12.49 -6.43 -23.23
C ALA A 82 11.30 -7.38 -23.03
N ASP A 83 10.22 -7.20 -23.78
CA ASP A 83 9.03 -8.04 -23.73
C ASP A 83 9.35 -9.47 -24.18
N THR A 84 10.12 -9.66 -25.26
CA THR A 84 10.57 -10.98 -25.71
C THR A 84 11.44 -11.68 -24.66
N LEU A 85 12.38 -10.97 -24.05
CA LEU A 85 13.22 -11.53 -23.00
C LEU A 85 12.39 -11.93 -21.77
N LEU A 86 11.46 -11.08 -21.34
CA LEU A 86 10.58 -11.37 -20.21
C LEU A 86 9.70 -12.61 -20.47
N GLU A 87 9.08 -12.70 -21.65
CA GLU A 87 8.23 -13.84 -22.03
C GLU A 87 8.99 -15.17 -21.99
N ASN A 88 10.21 -15.18 -22.55
CA ASN A 88 11.06 -16.36 -22.57
C ASN A 88 11.60 -16.76 -21.18
N SER A 89 11.61 -15.83 -20.24
CA SER A 89 12.15 -16.04 -18.89
C SER A 89 11.07 -16.18 -17.80
N LEU A 90 9.79 -16.24 -18.16
CA LEU A 90 8.66 -16.34 -17.21
C LEU A 90 8.83 -17.41 -16.11
N PRO A 91 9.33 -18.62 -16.38
CA PRO A 91 9.53 -19.63 -15.34
C PRO A 91 10.63 -19.27 -14.31
N ASN A 92 11.58 -18.42 -14.70
CA ASN A 92 12.81 -18.14 -13.95
C ASN A 92 12.83 -16.74 -13.31
N VAL A 93 11.86 -15.87 -13.63
CA VAL A 93 11.78 -14.51 -13.08
C VAL A 93 10.76 -14.41 -11.95
N ASP A 94 10.91 -13.37 -11.15
CA ASP A 94 9.93 -13.03 -10.13
C ASP A 94 8.63 -12.52 -10.76
N SER A 95 7.48 -12.95 -10.25
CA SER A 95 6.18 -12.40 -10.66
C SER A 95 6.07 -10.89 -10.42
N SER A 96 6.86 -10.33 -9.48
CA SER A 96 6.98 -8.88 -9.29
C SER A 96 7.56 -8.14 -10.51
N LEU A 97 8.29 -8.82 -11.41
CA LEU A 97 8.73 -8.22 -12.68
C LEU A 97 7.60 -8.11 -13.68
N VAL A 98 6.70 -9.10 -13.73
CA VAL A 98 5.46 -9.04 -14.52
C VAL A 98 4.52 -7.96 -13.95
N ASP A 99 4.37 -7.88 -12.63
CA ASP A 99 3.63 -6.80 -11.95
C ASP A 99 4.18 -5.42 -12.31
N TRP A 100 5.52 -5.27 -12.27
CA TRP A 100 6.19 -4.03 -12.69
C TRP A 100 5.92 -3.70 -14.16
N ARG A 101 5.97 -4.69 -15.05
CA ARG A 101 5.70 -4.52 -16.49
C ARG A 101 4.27 -4.08 -16.76
N LEU A 102 3.31 -4.64 -16.03
CA LEU A 102 1.91 -4.23 -16.07
C LEU A 102 1.74 -2.78 -15.61
N GLN A 103 2.40 -2.38 -14.51
CA GLN A 103 2.41 -0.98 -14.08
C GLN A 103 3.00 -0.05 -15.15
N GLN A 104 4.05 -0.46 -15.86
CA GLN A 104 4.58 0.33 -16.99
C GLN A 104 3.57 0.45 -18.14
N ALA A 105 2.84 -0.64 -18.46
CA ALA A 105 1.78 -0.61 -19.47
C ALA A 105 0.64 0.34 -19.09
N ILE A 106 0.19 0.29 -17.83
CA ILE A 106 -0.84 1.19 -17.28
C ILE A 106 -0.37 2.64 -17.35
N LYS A 107 0.87 2.91 -16.93
CA LYS A 107 1.48 4.26 -16.98
C LYS A 107 1.56 4.81 -18.40
N ALA A 108 1.74 3.94 -19.40
CA ALA A 108 1.80 4.31 -20.81
C ALA A 108 0.43 4.29 -21.52
N GLY A 109 -0.67 3.96 -20.83
CA GLY A 109 -1.99 3.81 -21.44
C GLY A 109 -2.09 2.67 -22.46
N LEU A 110 -1.19 1.68 -22.40
CA LEU A 110 -1.14 0.56 -23.34
C LEU A 110 -2.07 -0.57 -22.90
N TRP A 111 -3.38 -0.32 -22.96
CA TRP A 111 -4.41 -1.20 -22.39
C TRP A 111 -4.43 -2.62 -22.97
N ARG A 112 -4.19 -2.78 -24.28
CA ARG A 112 -4.07 -4.12 -24.90
C ARG A 112 -2.87 -4.88 -24.34
N THR A 113 -1.76 -4.19 -24.09
CA THR A 113 -0.57 -4.78 -23.47
C THR A 113 -0.81 -5.16 -22.02
N VAL A 114 -1.65 -4.40 -21.28
CA VAL A 114 -2.10 -4.81 -19.93
C VAL A 114 -2.82 -6.16 -19.99
N LEU A 115 -3.74 -6.35 -20.95
CA LEU A 115 -4.44 -7.63 -21.10
C LEU A 115 -3.48 -8.78 -21.40
N THR A 116 -2.57 -8.60 -22.37
CA THR A 116 -1.57 -9.62 -22.73
C THR A 116 -0.73 -10.06 -21.54
N TRP A 117 -0.20 -9.11 -20.76
CA TRP A 117 0.65 -9.44 -19.62
C TRP A 117 -0.14 -9.93 -18.40
N ALA A 118 -1.40 -9.53 -18.25
CA ALA A 118 -2.25 -10.02 -17.16
C ALA A 118 -2.54 -11.52 -17.31
N ASP A 119 -2.57 -12.03 -18.54
CA ASP A 119 -2.69 -13.47 -18.84
C ASP A 119 -1.41 -14.27 -18.51
N ARG A 120 -0.29 -13.58 -18.26
CA ARG A 120 1.00 -14.18 -17.86
C ARG A 120 1.24 -14.15 -16.35
N LEU A 121 0.36 -13.53 -15.58
CA LEU A 121 0.43 -13.61 -14.13
C LEU A 121 0.06 -15.02 -13.63
N PRO A 122 0.72 -15.51 -12.57
CA PRO A 122 0.25 -16.72 -11.89
C PRO A 122 -1.13 -16.49 -11.27
N SER A 123 -1.90 -17.57 -11.09
CA SER A 123 -3.25 -17.52 -10.50
C SER A 123 -3.31 -16.80 -9.14
N SER A 124 -2.27 -16.98 -8.33
CA SER A 124 -2.09 -16.29 -7.04
C SER A 124 -2.12 -14.75 -7.13
N MET A 125 -1.82 -14.19 -8.31
CA MET A 125 -1.89 -12.75 -8.58
C MET A 125 -3.07 -12.40 -9.50
N SER A 126 -3.28 -13.15 -10.58
CA SER A 126 -4.31 -12.83 -11.58
C SER A 126 -5.73 -12.82 -11.02
N ASP A 127 -5.97 -13.62 -9.97
CA ASP A 127 -7.28 -13.77 -9.33
C ASP A 127 -7.51 -12.78 -8.19
N THR A 128 -6.52 -11.94 -7.88
CA THR A 128 -6.67 -10.86 -6.89
C THR A 128 -7.58 -9.77 -7.43
N SER A 129 -8.29 -9.06 -6.54
CA SER A 129 -9.19 -7.98 -6.96
C SER A 129 -8.50 -6.85 -7.70
N ARG A 130 -7.23 -6.57 -7.40
CA ARG A 130 -6.40 -5.62 -8.17
C ARG A 130 -6.32 -6.02 -9.63
N TRP A 131 -5.94 -7.26 -9.93
CA TRP A 131 -5.72 -7.66 -11.33
C TRP A 131 -7.01 -8.02 -12.08
N LEU A 132 -8.05 -8.48 -11.37
CA LEU A 132 -9.39 -8.59 -11.95
C LEU A 132 -9.96 -7.23 -12.34
N TYR A 133 -9.80 -6.21 -11.49
CA TYR A 133 -10.17 -4.83 -11.81
C TYR A 133 -9.38 -4.30 -13.00
N TRP A 134 -8.04 -4.43 -13.00
CA TRP A 134 -7.21 -3.91 -14.09
C TRP A 134 -7.45 -4.60 -15.44
N ARG A 135 -7.78 -5.90 -15.44
CA ARG A 135 -8.25 -6.60 -16.65
C ARG A 135 -9.57 -6.00 -17.16
N ALA A 136 -10.56 -5.80 -16.28
CA ALA A 136 -11.83 -5.18 -16.65
C ALA A 136 -11.62 -3.76 -17.21
N ARG A 137 -10.82 -2.93 -16.52
CA ARG A 137 -10.50 -1.56 -16.97
C ARG A 137 -9.76 -1.54 -18.29
N ALA A 138 -8.80 -2.44 -18.49
CA ALA A 138 -8.07 -2.52 -19.75
C ALA A 138 -8.99 -2.95 -20.92
N LEU A 139 -9.97 -3.85 -20.68
CA LEU A 139 -11.02 -4.17 -21.66
C LEU A 139 -11.86 -2.94 -21.98
N GLU A 140 -12.38 -2.23 -20.97
CA GLU A 140 -13.18 -1.01 -21.17
C GLU A 140 -12.42 0.05 -21.98
N MET A 141 -11.16 0.32 -21.61
CA MET A 141 -10.34 1.35 -22.28
C MET A 141 -9.87 0.95 -23.68
N SER A 142 -9.94 -0.34 -24.04
CA SER A 142 -9.57 -0.83 -25.38
C SER A 142 -10.77 -1.19 -26.27
N GLY A 143 -12.00 -0.91 -25.81
CA GLY A 143 -13.23 -1.23 -26.54
C GLY A 143 -13.53 -2.73 -26.61
N GLY A 144 -13.13 -3.48 -25.58
CA GLY A 144 -13.38 -4.91 -25.45
C GLY A 144 -14.83 -5.27 -25.10
N ASP A 145 -15.07 -6.56 -24.85
CA ASP A 145 -16.40 -7.10 -24.54
C ASP A 145 -16.93 -6.59 -23.19
N GLY A 146 -18.02 -5.82 -23.24
CA GLY A 146 -18.68 -5.29 -22.05
C GLY A 146 -19.29 -6.37 -21.14
N ALA A 147 -19.68 -7.53 -21.67
CA ALA A 147 -20.18 -8.64 -20.85
C ALA A 147 -19.06 -9.23 -19.98
N GLU A 148 -17.86 -9.37 -20.53
CA GLU A 148 -16.69 -9.83 -19.80
C GLU A 148 -16.25 -8.82 -18.72
N VAL A 149 -16.31 -7.52 -19.02
CA VAL A 149 -16.09 -6.45 -18.02
C VAL A 149 -17.04 -6.62 -16.83
N GLN A 150 -18.34 -6.77 -17.09
CA GLN A 150 -19.34 -6.95 -16.02
C GLN A 150 -19.06 -8.21 -15.20
N ARG A 151 -18.66 -9.31 -15.86
CA ARG A 151 -18.33 -10.57 -15.19
C ARG A 151 -17.10 -10.42 -14.28
N LEU A 152 -16.04 -9.79 -14.76
CA LEU A 152 -14.80 -9.58 -13.98
C LEU A 152 -15.05 -8.68 -12.77
N LEU A 153 -15.76 -7.57 -12.95
CA LEU A 153 -16.11 -6.68 -11.84
C LEU A 153 -17.08 -7.36 -10.85
N GLY A 154 -18.02 -8.16 -11.34
CA GLY A 154 -18.99 -8.89 -10.50
C GLY A 154 -18.32 -9.87 -9.53
N LYS A 155 -17.16 -10.43 -9.90
CA LYS A 155 -16.37 -11.30 -9.00
C LYS A 155 -15.83 -10.57 -7.77
N ILE A 156 -15.67 -9.25 -7.82
CA ILE A 156 -14.97 -8.49 -6.78
C ILE A 156 -15.83 -7.39 -6.15
N ALA A 157 -16.99 -7.06 -6.74
CA ALA A 157 -17.89 -6.02 -6.25
C ALA A 157 -18.41 -6.23 -4.82
N HIS A 158 -18.36 -7.47 -4.31
CA HIS A 158 -18.75 -7.81 -2.96
C HIS A 158 -17.59 -7.68 -1.94
N GLU A 159 -16.37 -7.39 -2.39
CA GLU A 159 -15.21 -7.24 -1.52
C GLU A 159 -15.17 -5.87 -0.84
N ARG A 160 -14.84 -5.86 0.45
CA ARG A 160 -14.59 -4.65 1.24
C ARG A 160 -13.16 -4.14 1.00
N SER A 161 -12.86 -3.76 -0.24
CA SER A 161 -11.54 -3.29 -0.69
C SER A 161 -11.68 -2.08 -1.64
N PHE A 162 -10.58 -1.37 -1.90
CA PHE A 162 -10.58 -0.24 -2.86
C PHE A 162 -11.13 -0.66 -4.22
N TYR A 163 -10.62 -1.76 -4.78
CA TYR A 163 -11.06 -2.28 -6.07
C TYR A 163 -12.45 -2.89 -6.04
N GLY A 164 -12.85 -3.55 -4.94
CA GLY A 164 -14.21 -4.05 -4.77
C GLY A 164 -15.25 -2.94 -4.75
N PHE A 165 -14.97 -1.84 -4.05
CA PHE A 165 -15.85 -0.67 -4.04
C PHE A 165 -15.93 0.05 -5.38
N LEU A 166 -14.81 0.18 -6.11
CA LEU A 166 -14.84 0.71 -7.48
C LEU A 166 -15.63 -0.20 -8.43
N ALA A 167 -15.49 -1.52 -8.28
CA ALA A 167 -16.25 -2.49 -9.07
C ALA A 167 -17.75 -2.42 -8.79
N ALA A 168 -18.16 -2.40 -7.52
CA ALA A 168 -19.55 -2.23 -7.13
C ALA A 168 -20.15 -0.97 -7.73
N GLU A 169 -19.44 0.15 -7.63
CA GLU A 169 -19.90 1.42 -8.16
C GLU A 169 -19.99 1.42 -9.70
N SER A 170 -19.02 0.82 -10.39
CA SER A 170 -19.03 0.68 -11.85
C SER A 170 -20.21 -0.18 -12.35
N LEU A 171 -20.65 -1.14 -11.54
CA LEU A 171 -21.83 -1.96 -11.81
C LEU A 171 -23.15 -1.33 -11.36
N GLY A 172 -23.12 -0.13 -10.78
CA GLY A 172 -24.31 0.51 -10.19
C GLY A 172 -24.85 -0.21 -8.95
N GLN A 173 -24.02 -1.01 -8.28
CA GLN A 173 -24.37 -1.76 -7.07
C GLN A 173 -24.02 -0.95 -5.80
N ILE A 174 -24.76 -1.22 -4.73
CA ILE A 174 -24.44 -0.69 -3.40
C ILE A 174 -23.21 -1.45 -2.87
N PRO A 175 -22.13 -0.76 -2.45
CA PRO A 175 -20.97 -1.40 -1.86
C PRO A 175 -21.33 -2.26 -0.65
N GLN A 176 -20.90 -3.53 -0.66
CA GLN A 176 -21.17 -4.45 0.42
C GLN A 176 -20.10 -4.33 1.51
N MET A 177 -20.56 -4.18 2.75
CA MET A 177 -19.65 -4.11 3.89
C MET A 177 -19.21 -5.48 4.35
N GLN A 178 -19.91 -6.57 4.04
CA GLN A 178 -19.57 -7.91 4.53
C GLN A 178 -19.36 -7.94 6.06
N HIS A 179 -20.22 -7.22 6.79
CA HIS A 179 -20.12 -7.17 8.25
C HIS A 179 -20.66 -8.48 8.84
N ARG A 180 -19.81 -9.17 9.60
CA ARG A 180 -20.17 -10.33 10.41
C ARG A 180 -19.59 -10.09 11.81
N PRO A 181 -20.38 -9.62 12.78
CA PRO A 181 -19.90 -9.42 14.14
C PRO A 181 -19.54 -10.78 14.74
N VAL A 182 -18.48 -10.82 15.55
CA VAL A 182 -18.15 -12.05 16.27
C VAL A 182 -19.16 -12.27 17.39
N ASP A 183 -19.76 -13.45 17.42
CA ASP A 183 -20.60 -13.92 18.51
C ASP A 183 -19.76 -14.65 19.57
N ILE A 184 -19.46 -13.95 20.68
CA ILE A 184 -18.73 -14.48 21.83
C ILE A 184 -19.53 -14.15 23.09
N SER A 185 -19.73 -15.15 23.95
CA SER A 185 -20.45 -14.95 25.20
C SER A 185 -19.68 -14.02 26.15
N ALA A 186 -20.41 -13.20 26.90
CA ALA A 186 -19.83 -12.32 27.93
C ALA A 186 -18.98 -13.11 28.93
N GLN A 187 -19.44 -14.31 29.30
CA GLN A 187 -18.72 -15.23 30.20
C GLN A 187 -17.31 -15.56 29.70
N ARG A 188 -17.11 -15.87 28.41
CA ARG A 188 -15.77 -16.18 27.88
C ARG A 188 -14.82 -14.97 27.97
N ILE A 189 -15.37 -13.77 27.77
CA ILE A 189 -14.60 -12.53 27.90
C ILE A 189 -14.24 -12.31 29.39
N ASP A 190 -15.17 -12.55 30.30
CA ASP A 190 -14.98 -12.40 31.76
C ASP A 190 -13.97 -13.42 32.31
N GLU A 191 -14.01 -14.66 31.82
CA GLU A 191 -13.05 -15.71 32.14
C GLU A 191 -11.64 -15.29 31.74
N LEU A 192 -11.46 -14.76 30.52
CA LEU A 192 -10.17 -14.25 30.05
C LEU A 192 -9.69 -13.06 30.91
N ALA A 193 -10.57 -12.08 31.14
CA ALA A 193 -10.29 -10.89 31.93
C ALA A 193 -9.85 -11.23 33.37
N SER A 194 -10.44 -12.28 33.95
CA SER A 194 -10.15 -12.71 35.33
C SER A 194 -8.77 -13.36 35.50
N THR A 195 -8.14 -13.81 34.42
CA THR A 195 -6.83 -14.45 34.50
C THR A 195 -5.74 -13.43 34.93
N PRO A 196 -4.72 -13.85 35.71
CA PRO A 196 -3.71 -12.93 36.22
C PRO A 196 -3.01 -12.04 35.17
N PRO A 197 -2.64 -12.54 33.96
CA PRO A 197 -1.99 -11.71 32.94
C PRO A 197 -2.88 -10.55 32.45
N PHE A 198 -4.16 -10.82 32.21
CA PHE A 198 -5.08 -9.80 31.70
C PHE A 198 -5.48 -8.80 32.79
N ARG A 199 -5.61 -9.23 34.05
CA ARG A 199 -5.74 -8.29 35.18
C ARG A 199 -4.53 -7.35 35.27
N ARG A 200 -3.31 -7.85 35.14
CA ARG A 200 -2.11 -6.97 35.11
C ARG A 200 -2.16 -6.01 33.92
N ALA A 201 -2.54 -6.47 32.73
CA ALA A 201 -2.65 -5.63 31.55
C ALA A 201 -3.69 -4.51 31.73
N GLU A 202 -4.84 -4.80 32.35
CA GLU A 202 -5.89 -3.83 32.67
C GLU A 202 -5.40 -2.77 33.67
N GLU A 203 -4.75 -3.18 34.77
CA GLU A 203 -4.18 -2.24 35.75
C GLU A 203 -3.10 -1.34 35.14
N LEU A 204 -2.22 -1.90 34.30
CA LEU A 204 -1.20 -1.14 33.59
C LEU A 204 -1.84 -0.13 32.62
N LEU A 205 -2.91 -0.52 31.94
CA LEU A 205 -3.67 0.37 31.07
C LEU A 205 -4.33 1.51 31.87
N TYR A 206 -4.93 1.19 33.02
CA TYR A 206 -5.53 2.16 33.93
C TYR A 206 -4.54 3.23 34.39
N HIS A 207 -3.30 2.81 34.70
CA HIS A 207 -2.21 3.72 35.08
C HIS A 207 -1.49 4.40 33.89
N GLY A 208 -1.92 4.15 32.66
CA GLY A 208 -1.35 4.74 31.45
C GLY A 208 -0.05 4.10 30.97
N ASP A 209 0.43 3.02 31.60
CA ASP A 209 1.57 2.24 31.13
C ASP A 209 1.17 1.29 29.99
N THR A 210 0.77 1.91 28.87
CA THR A 210 0.35 1.21 27.65
C THR A 210 1.46 0.32 27.06
N THR A 211 2.73 0.59 27.39
CA THR A 211 3.86 -0.22 26.91
C THR A 211 3.93 -1.55 27.65
N MET A 212 3.90 -1.53 28.99
CA MET A 212 3.90 -2.76 29.77
C MET A 212 2.60 -3.53 29.59
N ALA A 213 1.45 -2.85 29.54
CA ALA A 213 0.17 -3.50 29.25
C ALA A 213 0.24 -4.28 27.93
N ARG A 214 0.80 -3.67 26.87
CA ARG A 214 0.97 -4.31 25.57
C ARG A 214 1.92 -5.51 25.65
N ARG A 215 2.99 -5.44 26.44
CA ARG A 215 3.92 -6.57 26.61
C ARG A 215 3.24 -7.76 27.27
N GLU A 216 2.44 -7.54 28.32
CA GLU A 216 1.63 -8.58 28.95
C GLU A 216 0.66 -9.22 27.93
N TRP A 217 -0.03 -8.38 27.16
CA TRP A 217 -0.97 -8.80 26.12
C TRP A 217 -0.32 -9.74 25.09
N TRP A 218 0.81 -9.32 24.51
CA TRP A 218 1.52 -10.11 23.51
C TRP A 218 2.17 -11.35 24.11
N HIS A 219 2.77 -11.25 25.30
CA HIS A 219 3.36 -12.40 25.96
C HIS A 219 2.35 -13.53 26.15
N GLN A 220 1.12 -13.19 26.53
CA GLN A 220 0.06 -14.17 26.76
C GLN A 220 -0.56 -14.75 25.47
N LEU A 221 -0.58 -13.96 24.39
CA LEU A 221 -1.29 -14.31 23.15
C LEU A 221 -0.39 -14.80 22.01
N SER A 222 0.92 -14.55 22.07
CA SER A 222 1.87 -15.06 21.07
C SER A 222 1.79 -16.60 20.98
N GLY A 223 1.55 -17.11 19.78
CA GLY A 223 1.38 -18.55 19.51
C GLY A 223 -0.01 -19.11 19.82
N LYS A 224 -0.97 -18.27 20.24
CA LYS A 224 -2.39 -18.65 20.41
C LYS A 224 -3.13 -18.72 19.07
N ASP A 225 -4.22 -19.47 19.06
CA ASP A 225 -5.07 -19.63 17.87
C ASP A 225 -5.97 -18.43 17.60
N ALA A 226 -6.65 -18.45 16.45
CA ALA A 226 -7.50 -17.35 16.01
C ALA A 226 -8.66 -17.06 16.98
N ASP A 227 -9.26 -18.09 17.59
CA ASP A 227 -10.39 -17.92 18.53
C ASP A 227 -9.92 -17.21 19.82
N GLN A 228 -8.75 -17.57 20.34
CA GLN A 228 -8.16 -16.89 21.50
C GLN A 228 -7.82 -15.42 21.20
N TRP A 229 -7.29 -15.12 20.01
CA TRP A 229 -7.07 -13.73 19.57
C TRP A 229 -8.37 -12.95 19.42
N ILE A 230 -9.44 -13.60 18.96
CA ILE A 230 -10.77 -12.99 18.84
C ILE A 230 -11.36 -12.66 20.22
N VAL A 231 -11.32 -13.57 21.19
CA VAL A 231 -11.82 -13.30 22.56
C VAL A 231 -11.03 -12.13 23.18
N ALA A 232 -9.70 -12.13 23.01
CA ALA A 232 -8.86 -11.02 23.45
C ALA A 232 -9.23 -9.70 22.75
N ALA A 233 -9.50 -9.72 21.44
CA ALA A 233 -9.93 -8.53 20.71
C ALA A 233 -11.23 -7.93 21.29
N LYS A 234 -12.20 -8.77 21.65
CA LYS A 234 -13.46 -8.33 22.30
C LYS A 234 -13.24 -7.80 23.72
N LEU A 235 -12.28 -8.36 24.46
CA LEU A 235 -11.87 -7.81 25.75
C LEU A 235 -11.23 -6.42 25.59
N ALA A 236 -10.30 -6.25 24.65
CA ALA A 236 -9.69 -4.96 24.38
C ALA A 236 -10.70 -3.92 23.85
N GLU A 237 -11.70 -4.35 23.07
CA GLU A 237 -12.82 -3.49 22.66
C GLU A 237 -13.60 -2.98 23.87
N ARG A 238 -13.92 -3.85 24.84
CA ARG A 238 -14.61 -3.49 26.09
C ARG A 238 -13.83 -2.47 26.90
N TRP A 239 -12.51 -2.60 26.94
CA TRP A 239 -11.60 -1.65 27.59
C TRP A 239 -11.38 -0.35 26.79
N GLN A 240 -12.02 -0.20 25.62
CA GLN A 240 -11.78 0.89 24.68
C GLN A 240 -10.31 1.00 24.24
N TRP A 241 -9.56 -0.12 24.32
CA TRP A 241 -8.17 -0.21 23.90
C TRP A 241 -8.08 -0.49 22.40
N HIS A 242 -8.57 0.47 21.62
CA HIS A 242 -8.90 0.33 20.20
C HIS A 242 -7.78 -0.27 19.34
N HIS A 243 -6.55 0.21 19.50
CA HIS A 243 -5.41 -0.30 18.74
C HIS A 243 -5.21 -1.81 18.97
N GLN A 244 -5.32 -2.28 20.21
CA GLN A 244 -5.11 -3.67 20.58
C GLN A 244 -6.27 -4.55 20.13
N ALA A 245 -7.50 -4.04 20.18
CA ALA A 245 -8.65 -4.73 19.61
C ALA A 245 -8.48 -4.95 18.09
N ILE A 246 -8.06 -3.90 17.38
CA ILE A 246 -7.79 -3.94 15.94
C ILE A 246 -6.65 -4.91 15.61
N THR A 247 -5.50 -4.81 16.29
CA THR A 247 -4.35 -5.69 16.01
C THR A 247 -4.62 -7.15 16.37
N SER A 248 -5.43 -7.40 17.40
CA SER A 248 -5.82 -8.76 17.77
C SER A 248 -6.72 -9.39 16.70
N MET A 249 -7.66 -8.64 16.11
CA MET A 249 -8.44 -9.11 14.94
C MET A 249 -7.56 -9.38 13.71
N ILE A 250 -6.54 -8.54 13.47
CA ILE A 250 -5.56 -8.76 12.39
C ILE A 250 -4.81 -10.07 12.62
N GLN A 251 -4.33 -10.30 13.84
CA GLN A 251 -3.59 -11.52 14.20
C GLN A 251 -4.45 -12.79 14.12
N ALA A 252 -5.75 -12.67 14.41
CA ALA A 252 -6.72 -13.75 14.21
C ALA A 252 -7.05 -14.02 12.72
N GLY A 253 -6.67 -13.13 11.80
CA GLY A 253 -7.12 -13.18 10.41
C GLY A 253 -8.63 -12.93 10.25
N TYR A 254 -9.28 -12.33 11.26
CA TYR A 254 -10.73 -12.10 11.25
C TYR A 254 -11.04 -10.69 10.76
N TRP A 255 -11.57 -10.59 9.54
CA TRP A 255 -11.73 -9.31 8.85
C TRP A 255 -13.12 -8.69 8.98
N ASP A 256 -14.16 -9.47 9.30
CA ASP A 256 -15.55 -9.08 9.05
C ASP A 256 -16.28 -8.40 10.23
N ASP A 257 -15.66 -8.37 11.42
CA ASP A 257 -16.17 -7.57 12.53
C ASP A 257 -15.73 -6.10 12.39
N ILE A 258 -16.51 -5.35 11.62
CA ILE A 258 -16.33 -3.90 11.42
C ILE A 258 -16.54 -3.11 12.72
N GLY A 259 -17.30 -3.65 13.69
CA GLY A 259 -17.48 -3.04 15.00
C GLY A 259 -16.13 -2.82 15.67
N VAL A 260 -15.37 -3.91 15.78
CA VAL A 260 -14.04 -3.93 16.42
C VAL A 260 -12.98 -3.29 15.54
N ARG A 261 -12.97 -3.58 14.23
CA ARG A 261 -11.86 -3.19 13.34
C ARG A 261 -11.89 -1.73 12.92
N PHE A 262 -13.06 -1.08 12.98
CA PHE A 262 -13.27 0.32 12.60
C PHE A 262 -14.06 1.05 13.68
N PRO A 263 -13.51 1.19 14.90
CA PRO A 263 -14.23 1.82 16.01
C PRO A 263 -14.43 3.30 15.75
N LEU A 264 -15.49 3.87 16.33
CA LEU A 264 -15.69 5.33 16.38
C LEU A 264 -14.83 5.97 17.49
N ALA A 265 -13.53 5.69 17.49
CA ALA A 265 -12.59 6.12 18.51
C ALA A 265 -12.41 7.65 18.52
N TYR A 266 -12.30 8.25 19.71
CA TYR A 266 -12.14 9.70 19.90
C TYR A 266 -13.17 10.55 19.15
N GLN A 267 -14.42 10.06 19.01
CA GLN A 267 -15.44 10.64 18.13
C GLN A 267 -15.68 12.14 18.41
N THR A 268 -15.70 12.56 19.68
CA THR A 268 -15.89 13.97 20.04
C THR A 268 -14.80 14.86 19.47
N VAL A 269 -13.53 14.44 19.57
CA VAL A 269 -12.36 15.18 19.07
C VAL A 269 -12.39 15.25 17.55
N PHE A 270 -12.65 14.12 16.88
CA PHE A 270 -12.74 14.10 15.42
C PHE A 270 -13.94 14.89 14.89
N THR A 271 -15.10 14.82 15.55
CA THR A 271 -16.31 15.54 15.13
C THR A 271 -16.11 17.05 15.22
N ARG A 272 -15.50 17.53 16.32
CA ARG A 272 -15.18 18.96 16.48
C ARG A 272 -14.25 19.43 15.36
N ASN A 273 -13.16 18.71 15.11
CA ASN A 273 -12.18 19.08 14.09
C ASN A 273 -12.71 18.92 12.65
N ALA A 274 -13.56 17.94 12.39
CA ALA A 274 -14.26 17.79 11.11
C ALA A 274 -15.10 19.04 10.78
N ARG A 275 -15.84 19.56 11.79
CA ARG A 275 -16.61 20.80 11.65
C ARG A 275 -15.72 22.02 11.43
N GLU A 276 -14.68 22.18 12.24
CA GLU A 276 -13.77 23.34 12.17
C GLU A 276 -12.96 23.42 10.87
N THR A 277 -12.69 22.28 10.24
CA THR A 277 -11.88 22.20 9.02
C THR A 277 -12.71 21.94 7.76
N ALA A 278 -14.02 21.74 7.90
CA ALA A 278 -14.91 21.28 6.82
C ALA A 278 -14.39 20.00 6.11
N VAL A 279 -13.56 19.19 6.78
CA VAL A 279 -13.16 17.87 6.29
C VAL A 279 -14.20 16.85 6.78
N PRO A 280 -14.75 16.00 5.90
CA PRO A 280 -15.72 14.99 6.32
C PRO A 280 -15.19 14.08 7.44
N LEU A 281 -16.02 13.84 8.46
CA LEU A 281 -15.64 13.05 9.63
C LEU A 281 -15.11 11.65 9.25
N HIS A 282 -15.81 10.96 8.34
CA HIS A 282 -15.41 9.62 7.89
C HIS A 282 -14.00 9.58 7.28
N LEU A 283 -13.54 10.68 6.67
CA LEU A 283 -12.22 10.79 6.05
C LEU A 283 -11.12 11.02 7.10
N LEU A 284 -11.36 11.87 8.10
CA LEU A 284 -10.41 12.05 9.21
C LEU A 284 -10.24 10.75 10.03
N MET A 285 -11.33 10.03 10.27
CA MET A 285 -11.27 8.73 10.95
C MET A 285 -10.54 7.68 10.12
N ALA A 286 -10.76 7.66 8.80
CA ALA A 286 -10.05 6.76 7.89
C ALA A 286 -8.52 7.01 7.88
N LEU A 287 -8.10 8.28 7.85
CA LEU A 287 -6.69 8.66 7.99
C LEU A 287 -6.12 8.15 9.31
N SER A 288 -6.75 8.45 10.45
CA SER A 288 -6.24 8.00 11.75
C SER A 288 -6.20 6.48 11.89
N ARG A 289 -7.20 5.78 11.31
CA ARG A 289 -7.24 4.32 11.26
C ARG A 289 -6.07 3.74 10.49
N GLN A 290 -5.69 4.33 9.36
CA GLN A 290 -4.52 3.92 8.57
C GLN A 290 -3.21 4.29 9.26
N GLU A 291 -3.13 5.47 9.86
CA GLU A 291 -1.90 6.01 10.44
C GLU A 291 -1.47 5.31 11.74
N SER A 292 -2.40 5.08 12.66
CA SER A 292 -2.07 4.60 14.01
C SER A 292 -2.97 3.48 14.52
N SER A 293 -4.04 3.15 13.78
CA SER A 293 -5.16 2.37 14.32
C SER A 293 -5.63 2.93 15.67
N PHE A 294 -5.67 4.26 15.77
CA PHE A 294 -6.04 5.04 16.97
C PHE A 294 -5.14 4.85 18.20
N ALA A 295 -3.86 4.52 18.02
CA ALA A 295 -2.88 4.54 19.10
C ALA A 295 -2.30 5.95 19.32
N PRO A 296 -2.62 6.66 20.41
CA PRO A 296 -2.14 8.03 20.62
C PRO A 296 -0.65 8.09 20.98
N SER A 297 -0.05 7.02 21.49
CA SER A 297 1.35 6.97 21.93
C SER A 297 2.33 6.44 20.87
N ILE A 298 1.85 6.09 19.66
CA ILE A 298 2.70 5.45 18.64
C ILE A 298 3.66 6.43 17.97
N VAL A 299 4.88 5.96 17.70
CA VAL A 299 5.92 6.69 17.00
C VAL A 299 6.42 5.84 15.84
N SER A 300 6.39 6.36 14.61
CA SER A 300 6.97 5.66 13.45
C SER A 300 8.50 5.65 13.51
N PRO A 301 9.18 4.76 12.75
CA PRO A 301 10.64 4.79 12.62
C PRO A 301 11.18 6.14 12.13
N ALA A 302 10.42 6.85 11.29
CA ALA A 302 10.76 8.19 10.80
C ALA A 302 10.49 9.31 11.83
N GLY A 303 9.80 9.00 12.94
CA GLY A 303 9.53 9.93 14.02
C GLY A 303 8.17 10.63 13.95
N ALA A 304 7.25 10.16 13.09
CA ALA A 304 5.85 10.60 13.08
C ALA A 304 5.13 10.17 14.36
N ARG A 305 4.16 10.95 14.84
CA ARG A 305 3.60 10.78 16.21
C ARG A 305 2.09 10.85 16.27
N GLY A 306 1.53 10.01 17.15
CA GLY A 306 0.13 10.06 17.58
C GLY A 306 -0.89 9.61 16.56
N LEU A 307 -2.15 9.97 16.81
CA LEU A 307 -3.32 9.42 16.11
C LEU A 307 -3.30 9.59 14.59
N MET A 308 -2.82 10.73 14.11
CA MET A 308 -2.72 11.08 12.70
C MET A 308 -1.26 11.12 12.20
N GLN A 309 -0.33 10.53 12.95
CA GLN A 309 1.10 10.39 12.59
C GLN A 309 1.72 11.66 11.99
N LEU A 310 1.70 12.75 12.76
CA LEU A 310 2.35 13.98 12.32
C LEU A 310 3.86 13.95 12.57
N MET A 311 4.62 14.34 11.56
CA MET A 311 6.02 14.71 11.72
C MET A 311 6.12 15.98 12.58
N PRO A 312 7.05 16.07 13.54
CA PRO A 312 7.20 17.27 14.38
C PRO A 312 7.40 18.57 13.59
N ALA A 313 8.12 18.53 12.47
CA ALA A 313 8.30 19.68 11.59
C ALA A 313 6.97 20.13 10.96
N THR A 314 6.18 19.19 10.44
CA THR A 314 4.85 19.46 9.87
C THR A 314 3.89 20.01 10.91
N ALA A 315 3.92 19.47 12.13
CA ALA A 315 3.13 19.98 13.24
C ALA A 315 3.50 21.43 13.59
N ALA A 316 4.80 21.73 13.70
CA ALA A 316 5.28 23.09 13.99
C ALA A 316 4.92 24.09 12.89
N GLU A 317 5.07 23.72 11.62
CA GLU A 317 4.67 24.55 10.49
C GLU A 317 3.15 24.83 10.51
N THR A 318 2.35 23.78 10.73
CA THR A 318 0.88 23.89 10.77
C THR A 318 0.43 24.75 11.95
N ALA A 319 0.99 24.52 13.13
CA ALA A 319 0.68 25.29 14.33
C ALA A 319 0.98 26.78 14.14
N LYS A 320 2.15 27.11 13.58
CA LYS A 320 2.55 28.49 13.28
C LYS A 320 1.57 29.17 12.32
N ARG A 321 1.15 28.47 11.25
CA ARG A 321 0.20 29.02 10.26
C ARG A 321 -1.19 29.25 10.83
N GLU A 322 -1.68 28.31 11.63
CA GLU A 322 -3.03 28.35 12.21
C GLU A 322 -3.11 29.15 13.52
N GLY A 323 -2.00 29.74 13.99
CA GLY A 323 -1.96 30.46 15.27
C GLY A 323 -2.21 29.56 16.48
N ILE A 324 -1.88 28.27 16.39
CA ILE A 324 -2.06 27.29 17.46
C ILE A 324 -0.80 27.25 18.31
N ARG A 325 -0.96 27.36 19.64
CA ARG A 325 0.15 27.14 20.57
C ARG A 325 0.62 25.69 20.47
N TYR A 326 1.89 25.51 20.14
CA TYR A 326 2.55 24.22 20.08
C TYR A 326 4.02 24.42 20.48
N SER A 327 4.43 23.84 21.60
CA SER A 327 5.74 24.09 22.22
C SER A 327 6.64 22.88 22.26
N SER A 328 6.07 21.67 22.15
CA SER A 328 6.83 20.43 22.26
C SER A 328 6.26 19.30 21.41
N ARG A 329 7.15 18.50 20.83
CA ARG A 329 6.79 17.25 20.13
C ARG A 329 6.06 16.22 21.00
N ARG A 330 6.13 16.36 22.34
CA ARG A 330 5.35 15.51 23.26
C ARG A 330 3.86 15.79 23.21
N GLU A 331 3.46 17.01 22.87
CA GLU A 331 2.05 17.39 22.71
C GLU A 331 1.37 16.61 21.57
N LEU A 332 2.14 16.02 20.64
CA LEU A 332 1.57 15.17 19.59
C LEU A 332 1.04 13.83 20.10
N PHE A 333 1.30 13.45 21.35
CA PHE A 333 0.68 12.28 21.98
C PHE A 333 -0.68 12.61 22.60
N ASP A 334 -1.03 13.89 22.72
CA ASP A 334 -2.36 14.33 23.14
C ASP A 334 -3.32 14.23 21.93
N PRO A 335 -4.42 13.46 22.03
CA PRO A 335 -5.39 13.31 20.95
C PRO A 335 -5.97 14.63 20.43
N ASP A 336 -6.28 15.57 21.31
CA ASP A 336 -6.90 16.86 20.96
C ASP A 336 -5.92 17.70 20.13
N VAL A 337 -4.66 17.81 20.56
CA VAL A 337 -3.61 18.53 19.81
C VAL A 337 -3.30 17.84 18.49
N ASN A 338 -3.13 16.51 18.50
CA ASN A 338 -2.74 15.75 17.32
C ASN A 338 -3.80 15.82 16.21
N VAL A 339 -5.06 15.57 16.56
CA VAL A 339 -6.18 15.61 15.60
C VAL A 339 -6.44 17.04 15.12
N ARG A 340 -6.27 18.04 15.98
CA ARG A 340 -6.40 19.45 15.59
C ARG A 340 -5.36 19.86 14.54
N LEU A 341 -4.09 19.56 14.78
CA LEU A 341 -3.04 19.86 13.80
C LEU A 341 -3.17 18.98 12.54
N GLY A 342 -3.53 17.71 12.69
CA GLY A 342 -3.60 16.74 11.59
C GLY A 342 -4.74 17.05 10.63
N SER A 343 -5.92 17.35 11.15
CA SER A 343 -7.07 17.76 10.35
C SER A 343 -6.81 19.05 9.57
N ARG A 344 -6.15 20.04 10.20
CA ARG A 344 -5.74 21.30 9.55
C ARG A 344 -4.71 21.08 8.45
N TYR A 345 -3.69 20.26 8.71
CA TYR A 345 -2.71 19.90 7.69
C TYR A 345 -3.36 19.17 6.51
N TYR A 346 -4.28 18.23 6.76
CA TYR A 346 -5.00 17.53 5.70
C TYR A 346 -5.95 18.45 4.91
N ARG A 347 -6.68 19.35 5.58
CA ARG A 347 -7.47 20.42 4.93
C ARG A 347 -6.63 21.24 3.97
N ARG A 348 -5.42 21.65 4.39
CA ARG A 348 -4.48 22.35 3.51
C ARG A 348 -4.06 21.50 2.30
N MET A 349 -3.86 20.19 2.46
CA MET A 349 -3.59 19.31 1.33
C MET A 349 -4.78 19.25 0.37
N LEU A 350 -6.01 19.16 0.89
CA LEU A 350 -7.21 19.26 0.06
C LEU A 350 -7.27 20.59 -0.69
N GLU A 351 -6.98 21.73 -0.05
CA GLU A 351 -6.97 23.05 -0.73
C GLU A 351 -5.94 23.14 -1.84
N ARG A 352 -4.72 22.65 -1.58
CA ARG A 352 -3.63 22.64 -2.57
C ARG A 352 -3.99 21.88 -3.84
N PHE A 353 -4.78 20.82 -3.71
CA PHE A 353 -5.13 19.92 -4.80
C PHE A 353 -6.62 20.02 -5.19
N ASP A 354 -7.23 21.21 -5.09
CA ASP A 354 -8.60 21.49 -5.55
C ASP A 354 -9.67 20.55 -4.96
N ASN A 355 -9.54 20.19 -3.69
CA ASN A 355 -10.34 19.20 -2.97
C ASN A 355 -10.27 17.77 -3.54
N ASN A 356 -9.27 17.43 -4.34
CA ASN A 356 -9.04 16.07 -4.80
C ASN A 356 -8.46 15.22 -3.65
N ARG A 357 -9.25 14.26 -3.14
CA ARG A 357 -8.88 13.42 -1.99
C ARG A 357 -7.76 12.44 -2.34
N ILE A 358 -7.65 12.00 -3.59
CA ILE A 358 -6.55 11.12 -4.05
C ILE A 358 -5.21 11.82 -3.85
N LEU A 359 -5.08 13.02 -4.41
CA LEU A 359 -3.85 13.81 -4.35
C LEU A 359 -3.55 14.30 -2.93
N ALA A 360 -4.58 14.77 -2.20
CA ALA A 360 -4.40 15.22 -0.82
C ALA A 360 -3.94 14.08 0.10
N THR A 361 -4.50 12.88 -0.06
CA THR A 361 -4.12 11.69 0.72
C THR A 361 -2.69 11.25 0.37
N ALA A 362 -2.33 11.23 -0.92
CA ALA A 362 -0.97 10.94 -1.35
C ALA A 362 0.04 11.97 -0.79
N ALA A 363 -0.33 13.25 -0.77
CA ALA A 363 0.51 14.34 -0.29
C ALA A 363 0.65 14.35 1.23
N TYR A 364 -0.39 13.91 1.95
CA TYR A 364 -0.33 13.74 3.40
C TYR A 364 0.76 12.72 3.78
N ASN A 365 0.81 11.58 3.08
CA ASN A 365 1.77 10.50 3.34
C ASN A 365 3.18 10.77 2.75
N ALA A 366 3.28 11.14 1.48
CA ALA A 366 4.56 11.25 0.77
C ALA A 366 5.13 12.68 0.72
N GLY A 367 4.34 13.67 1.12
CA GLY A 367 4.66 15.09 0.99
C GLY A 367 4.21 15.67 -0.36
N PRO A 368 3.73 16.92 -0.39
CA PRO A 368 3.13 17.51 -1.59
C PRO A 368 4.13 17.71 -2.74
N ALA A 369 5.42 17.96 -2.45
CA ALA A 369 6.43 18.14 -3.48
C ALA A 369 6.65 16.87 -4.33
N ARG A 370 6.48 15.68 -3.74
CA ARG A 370 6.54 14.41 -4.47
C ARG A 370 5.32 14.24 -5.37
N VAL A 371 4.13 14.53 -4.85
CA VAL A 371 2.88 14.47 -5.62
C VAL A 371 2.95 15.41 -6.82
N ASP A 372 3.43 16.64 -6.65
CA ASP A 372 3.64 17.57 -7.77
C ASP A 372 4.60 17.00 -8.82
N SER A 373 5.67 16.31 -8.38
CA SER A 373 6.60 15.65 -9.29
C SER A 373 5.96 14.48 -10.03
N TRP A 374 5.11 13.69 -9.38
CA TRP A 374 4.42 12.57 -10.00
C TRP A 374 3.39 13.05 -11.02
N LEU A 375 2.62 14.10 -10.70
CA LEU A 375 1.71 14.76 -11.63
C LEU A 375 2.43 15.30 -12.87
N ARG A 376 3.61 15.91 -12.71
CA ARG A 376 4.41 16.36 -13.86
C ARG A 376 4.89 15.21 -14.75
N GLN A 377 5.15 14.03 -14.18
CA GLN A 377 5.61 12.86 -14.93
C GLN A 377 4.48 12.22 -15.75
N THR A 378 3.24 12.33 -15.30
CA THR A 378 2.04 11.82 -16.00
C THR A 378 1.41 12.88 -16.90
N ALA A 379 1.72 14.16 -16.68
CA ALA A 379 1.27 15.29 -17.50
C ALA A 379 -0.26 15.37 -17.69
N GLY A 380 -1.04 14.88 -16.72
CA GLY A 380 -2.50 14.88 -16.81
C GLY A 380 -3.06 13.92 -17.86
N THR A 381 -2.32 12.88 -18.26
CA THR A 381 -2.78 11.93 -19.29
C THR A 381 -3.42 10.68 -18.71
N LEU A 382 -3.25 10.42 -17.40
CA LEU A 382 -3.76 9.18 -16.80
C LEU A 382 -5.12 9.38 -16.14
N PRO A 383 -6.06 8.44 -16.32
CA PRO A 383 -7.22 8.34 -15.44
C PRO A 383 -6.83 8.21 -13.97
N TYR A 384 -7.72 8.61 -13.06
CA TYR A 384 -7.45 8.67 -11.63
C TYR A 384 -6.96 7.35 -11.01
N ASP A 385 -7.56 6.23 -11.42
CA ASP A 385 -7.27 4.87 -10.98
C ASP A 385 -5.88 4.45 -11.46
N ALA A 386 -5.56 4.76 -12.72
CA ALA A 386 -4.25 4.51 -13.31
C ALA A 386 -3.16 5.32 -12.61
N TRP A 387 -3.44 6.59 -12.30
CA TRP A 387 -2.51 7.43 -11.55
C TRP A 387 -2.21 6.86 -10.16
N ILE A 388 -3.24 6.43 -9.42
CA ILE A 388 -3.06 5.76 -8.11
C ILE A 388 -2.17 4.53 -8.28
N GLU A 389 -2.50 3.67 -9.24
CA GLU A 389 -1.78 2.41 -9.48
C GLU A 389 -0.32 2.60 -9.87
N VAL A 390 0.06 3.74 -10.43
CA VAL A 390 1.45 4.00 -10.84
C VAL A 390 2.20 4.91 -9.88
N ILE A 391 1.62 5.25 -8.71
CA ILE A 391 2.34 5.94 -7.63
C ILE A 391 3.65 5.16 -7.36
N PRO A 392 4.84 5.79 -7.49
CA PRO A 392 6.12 5.08 -7.43
C PRO A 392 6.43 4.43 -6.09
N PHE A 393 5.81 4.91 -5.01
CA PHE A 393 6.00 4.37 -3.66
C PHE A 393 4.86 3.39 -3.35
N PRO A 394 5.14 2.08 -3.23
CA PRO A 394 4.11 1.08 -2.93
C PRO A 394 3.39 1.38 -1.60
N GLU A 395 4.12 1.87 -0.61
CA GLU A 395 3.54 2.32 0.68
C GLU A 395 2.48 3.41 0.47
N THR A 396 2.82 4.47 -0.27
CA THR A 396 1.88 5.57 -0.55
C THR A 396 0.71 5.13 -1.42
N ARG A 397 0.94 4.24 -2.39
CA ARG A 397 -0.13 3.65 -3.21
C ARG A 397 -1.15 2.93 -2.35
N ASN A 398 -0.68 2.00 -1.51
CA ASN A 398 -1.52 1.23 -0.61
C ASN A 398 -2.20 2.15 0.42
N TYR A 399 -1.49 3.18 0.90
CA TYR A 399 -2.03 4.18 1.81
C TYR A 399 -3.25 4.89 1.21
N VAL A 400 -3.15 5.38 -0.03
CA VAL A 400 -4.26 6.06 -0.72
C VAL A 400 -5.45 5.12 -0.89
N GLN A 401 -5.21 3.90 -1.39
CA GLN A 401 -6.25 2.89 -1.58
C GLN A 401 -6.96 2.55 -0.25
N ASN A 402 -6.18 2.34 0.82
CA ASN A 402 -6.71 2.02 2.14
C ASN A 402 -7.51 3.17 2.73
N VAL A 403 -7.02 4.41 2.69
CA VAL A 403 -7.74 5.56 3.26
C VAL A 403 -9.08 5.76 2.54
N LEU A 404 -9.11 5.65 1.21
CA LEU A 404 -10.36 5.76 0.46
C LEU A 404 -11.33 4.62 0.81
N ALA A 405 -10.85 3.38 0.88
CA ALA A 405 -11.68 2.24 1.29
C ALA A 405 -12.17 2.35 2.74
N PHE A 406 -11.30 2.73 3.68
CA PHE A 406 -11.67 2.94 5.08
C PHE A 406 -12.67 4.07 5.25
N SER A 407 -12.58 5.12 4.41
CA SER A 407 -13.53 6.22 4.42
C SER A 407 -14.95 5.77 4.06
N MET A 408 -15.11 4.78 3.18
CA MET A 408 -16.40 4.16 2.86
C MET A 408 -16.97 3.38 4.04
N ILE A 409 -16.11 2.65 4.76
CA ILE A 409 -16.52 1.89 5.95
C ILE A 409 -16.99 2.85 7.05
N TYR A 410 -16.26 3.92 7.30
CA TYR A 410 -16.68 4.94 8.27
C TYR A 410 -17.93 5.68 7.85
N ALA A 411 -18.09 5.99 6.56
CA ALA A 411 -19.32 6.60 6.07
C ALA A 411 -20.53 5.71 6.31
N HIS A 412 -20.42 4.41 6.02
CA HIS A 412 -21.45 3.42 6.34
C HIS A 412 -21.76 3.38 7.85
N LYS A 413 -20.75 3.33 8.72
CA LYS A 413 -20.96 3.37 10.19
C LYS A 413 -21.63 4.65 10.67
N LEU A 414 -21.47 5.75 9.95
CA LEU A 414 -22.09 7.05 10.22
C LEU A 414 -23.43 7.24 9.50
N ASN A 415 -23.94 6.20 8.83
CA ASN A 415 -25.16 6.24 8.00
C ASN A 415 -25.12 7.34 6.93
N LEU A 416 -23.95 7.56 6.34
CA LEU A 416 -23.75 8.52 5.25
C LEU A 416 -23.76 7.78 3.91
N ASP A 417 -24.55 8.28 2.97
CA ASP A 417 -24.49 7.85 1.58
C ASP A 417 -23.41 8.64 0.85
N VAL A 418 -22.24 8.01 0.68
CA VAL A 418 -21.10 8.61 -0.01
C VAL A 418 -20.58 7.67 -1.08
N LYS A 419 -20.03 8.25 -2.13
CA LYS A 419 -19.28 7.52 -3.15
C LYS A 419 -17.81 7.41 -2.76
N ILE A 420 -17.16 6.33 -3.20
CA ILE A 420 -15.71 6.16 -2.97
C ILE A 420 -14.93 7.34 -3.56
N LEU A 421 -15.32 7.75 -4.77
CA LEU A 421 -14.78 8.92 -5.47
C LEU A 421 -15.90 9.82 -5.96
N GLU A 422 -15.69 11.12 -5.86
CA GLU A 422 -16.61 12.13 -6.37
C GLU A 422 -16.50 12.23 -7.89
N ALA A 423 -17.55 12.72 -8.56
CA ALA A 423 -17.57 12.83 -10.02
C ALA A 423 -16.38 13.64 -10.57
N ARG A 424 -16.01 14.74 -9.89
CA ARG A 424 -14.86 15.59 -10.25
C ARG A 424 -13.51 14.89 -10.12
N GLU A 425 -13.40 13.93 -9.20
CA GLU A 425 -12.17 13.16 -9.00
C GLU A 425 -12.02 12.12 -10.11
N LYS A 426 -13.13 11.52 -10.55
CA LYS A 426 -13.14 10.52 -11.62
C LYS A 426 -12.94 11.09 -13.01
N SER A 427 -13.47 12.29 -13.27
CA SER A 427 -13.37 12.95 -14.58
C SER A 427 -12.05 13.67 -14.81
N ARG A 428 -11.26 13.88 -13.75
CA ARG A 428 -9.95 14.55 -13.83
C ARG A 428 -8.87 13.52 -14.14
N ASN A 429 -8.22 13.69 -15.30
CA ASN A 429 -6.95 13.02 -15.54
C ASN A 429 -5.83 13.68 -14.72
N LEU A 430 -4.88 12.87 -14.28
CA LEU A 430 -3.81 13.20 -13.34
C LEU A 430 -2.41 12.97 -13.95
#